data_AF-A0A0L0SN98-F1
#
_entry.id   AF-A0A0L0SN98-F1
#
_cell.length_a   1.000
_cell.length_b   1.000
_cell.length_c   1.000
_cell.angle_alpha   90.00
_cell.angle_beta   90.00
_cell.angle_gamma   90.00
#
_symmetry.space_group_name_H-M   'P 1'
#
loop_
_entity.id
_entity.type
_entity.pdbx_description
1 polymer ?
#
loop_
_entity_poly.entity_id
_entity_poly.type
_entity_poly.pdbx_seq_one_letter_code
_entity_poly.pdbx_strand_id
1 'polypeptide(L)'
;MMNAAPPHQRRRPRLLTDLFQWIDAIPLSRPKKNFTRDFSDGCLCAEVIRHLHPRLVDLHNYPPANSTPQKIYNWNTLNFKVLKKLNCALTDDTIQHIVQCRPGIVETVLFDIKQKLLSIAPSTDRAAAGLSHAMSGASLPKAPAPMPQHSLPRGAIHGGTPGATGADWRMAGAPAAAVPAAVPPPQDVDRDQLIATLRETVGILQEKIHKLELLLVLKDKKIQELSR
;
A
#
# COMPACT_ATOMS: atom_id res chain seq x y z
N MET A 1 -10.77 -24.76 -24.62
CA MET A 1 -10.57 -23.45 -25.28
C MET A 1 -9.61 -22.64 -24.42
N MET A 2 -8.42 -22.35 -24.93
CA MET A 2 -7.34 -21.69 -24.19
C MET A 2 -7.62 -20.19 -24.16
N ASN A 3 -8.00 -19.64 -23.01
CA ASN A 3 -8.19 -18.21 -22.85
C ASN A 3 -6.80 -17.55 -22.84
N ALA A 4 -6.35 -17.10 -24.00
CA ALA A 4 -5.09 -16.40 -24.16
C ALA A 4 -5.15 -15.07 -23.38
N ALA A 5 -4.42 -15.01 -22.25
CA ALA A 5 -4.29 -13.78 -21.48
C ALA A 5 -3.84 -12.62 -22.39
N PRO A 6 -4.44 -11.42 -22.25
CA PRO A 6 -4.25 -10.31 -23.17
C PRO A 6 -2.78 -9.82 -23.22
N PRO A 7 -2.36 -9.19 -24.33
CA PRO A 7 -0.95 -8.94 -24.64
C PRO A 7 -0.20 -8.08 -23.62
N HIS A 8 -0.91 -7.28 -22.83
CA HIS A 8 -0.33 -6.47 -21.75
C HIS A 8 0.10 -7.28 -20.53
N GLN A 9 -0.37 -8.53 -20.36
CA GLN A 9 -0.05 -9.37 -19.21
C GLN A 9 1.21 -10.22 -19.43
N ARG A 10 1.56 -10.54 -20.69
CA ARG A 10 2.73 -11.35 -21.05
C ARG A 10 4.07 -10.62 -20.98
N ARG A 11 4.08 -9.29 -21.15
CA ARG A 11 5.31 -8.46 -21.09
C ARG A 11 5.67 -7.95 -19.69
N ARG A 12 4.77 -8.06 -18.71
CA ARG A 12 4.97 -7.59 -17.33
C ARG A 12 6.25 -8.09 -16.66
N PRO A 13 6.67 -9.37 -16.77
CA PRO A 13 7.80 -9.86 -16.00
C PRO A 13 9.14 -9.17 -16.36
N ARG A 14 9.37 -8.89 -17.64
CA ARG A 14 10.59 -8.22 -18.10
C ARG A 14 10.60 -6.74 -17.70
N LEU A 15 9.48 -6.05 -17.92
CA LEU A 15 9.35 -4.63 -17.56
C LEU A 15 9.48 -4.36 -16.06
N LEU A 16 8.99 -5.28 -15.22
CA LEU A 16 9.17 -5.22 -13.77
C LEU A 16 10.63 -5.41 -13.37
N THR A 17 11.33 -6.34 -14.01
CA THR A 17 12.76 -6.56 -13.77
C THR A 17 13.57 -5.30 -14.12
N ASP A 18 13.29 -4.69 -15.28
CA ASP A 18 13.96 -3.47 -15.73
C ASP A 18 13.61 -2.24 -14.86
N LEU A 19 12.40 -2.20 -14.29
CA LEU A 19 12.00 -1.19 -13.32
C LEU A 19 12.78 -1.35 -12.02
N PHE A 20 12.89 -2.57 -11.51
CA PHE A 20 13.60 -2.86 -10.26
C PHE A 20 15.09 -2.56 -10.39
N GLN A 21 15.74 -2.99 -11.48
CA GLN A 21 17.15 -2.66 -11.75
C GLN A 21 17.39 -1.15 -11.85
N TRP A 22 16.48 -0.42 -12.50
CA TRP A 22 16.60 1.04 -12.58
C TRP A 22 16.46 1.72 -11.21
N ILE A 23 15.54 1.24 -10.37
CA ILE A 23 15.38 1.75 -9.00
C ILE A 23 16.60 1.42 -8.14
N ASP A 24 17.20 0.24 -8.31
CA ASP A 24 18.38 -0.19 -7.54
C ASP A 24 19.67 0.52 -7.98
N ALA A 25 19.72 1.03 -9.22
CA ALA A 25 20.79 1.91 -9.67
C ALA A 25 20.79 3.29 -8.99
N ILE A 26 19.67 3.68 -8.37
CA ILE A 26 19.55 4.95 -7.64
C ILE A 26 20.02 4.72 -6.19
N PRO A 27 20.97 5.53 -5.68
CA PRO A 27 21.45 5.42 -4.31
C PRO A 27 20.35 5.90 -3.33
N LEU A 28 19.56 4.95 -2.86
CA LEU A 28 18.43 5.20 -1.96
C LEU A 28 18.82 4.93 -0.52
N SER A 29 18.20 5.67 0.41
CA SER A 29 18.64 5.72 1.81
C SER A 29 18.48 4.39 2.56
N ARG A 30 17.66 3.47 2.04
CA ARG A 30 17.34 2.19 2.68
C ARG A 30 17.30 1.04 1.66
N PRO A 31 17.79 -0.17 2.03
CA PRO A 31 17.69 -1.35 1.20
C PRO A 31 16.23 -1.80 1.10
N LYS A 32 15.77 -2.04 -0.13
CA LYS A 32 14.37 -2.45 -0.40
C LYS A 32 14.26 -3.96 -0.39
N LYS A 33 13.19 -4.48 0.22
CA LYS A 33 12.89 -5.93 0.24
C LYS A 33 11.54 -6.23 -0.38
N ASN A 34 10.57 -5.32 -0.27
CA ASN A 34 9.22 -5.48 -0.80
C ASN A 34 8.74 -4.16 -1.41
N PHE A 35 8.80 -4.03 -2.74
CA PHE A 35 8.42 -2.81 -3.47
C PHE A 35 7.00 -2.34 -3.11
N THR A 36 6.05 -3.25 -2.95
CA THR A 36 4.66 -2.88 -2.64
C THR A 36 4.54 -2.21 -1.27
N ARG A 37 5.24 -2.73 -0.26
CA ARG A 37 5.22 -2.17 1.10
C ARG A 37 6.12 -0.96 1.24
N ASP A 38 7.35 -1.05 0.74
CA ASP A 38 8.39 -0.06 0.95
C ASP A 38 8.07 1.26 0.21
N PHE A 39 7.30 1.21 -0.87
CA PHE A 39 6.80 2.42 -1.55
C PHE A 39 5.42 2.87 -1.07
N SER A 40 4.73 2.12 -0.21
CA SER A 40 3.34 2.43 0.19
C SER A 40 3.18 3.76 0.91
N ASP A 41 4.24 4.28 1.53
CA ASP A 41 4.23 5.55 2.29
C ASP A 41 4.67 6.77 1.48
N GLY A 42 5.05 6.57 0.21
CA GLY A 42 5.47 7.62 -0.72
C GLY A 42 6.88 8.18 -0.48
N CYS A 43 7.57 7.81 0.60
CA CYS A 43 8.87 8.39 0.95
C CYS A 43 9.97 7.94 -0.02
N LEU A 44 10.05 6.64 -0.30
CA LEU A 44 10.99 6.13 -1.29
C LEU A 44 10.70 6.65 -2.70
N CYS A 45 9.42 6.88 -3.03
CA CYS A 45 9.04 7.48 -4.31
C CYS A 45 9.57 8.92 -4.41
N ALA A 46 9.43 9.69 -3.33
CA ALA A 46 9.96 11.05 -3.23
C ALA A 46 11.50 11.08 -3.36
N GLU A 47 12.21 10.13 -2.74
CA GLU A 47 13.68 10.01 -2.87
C GLU A 47 14.11 9.72 -4.32
N VAL A 48 13.44 8.78 -5.00
CA VAL A 48 13.70 8.46 -6.43
C VAL A 48 13.58 9.71 -7.30
N ILE A 49 12.50 10.48 -7.12
CA ILE A 49 12.29 11.69 -7.90
C ILE A 49 13.30 12.79 -7.50
N ARG A 50 13.64 12.91 -6.21
CA ARG A 50 14.63 13.88 -5.71
C ARG A 50 16.03 13.64 -6.28
N HIS A 51 16.40 12.39 -6.49
CA HIS A 51 17.70 12.04 -7.07
C HIS A 51 17.81 12.53 -8.52
N LEU A 52 16.73 12.42 -9.29
CA LEU A 52 16.70 12.81 -10.69
C LEU A 52 16.39 14.31 -10.89
N HIS A 53 15.55 14.89 -10.03
CA HIS A 53 15.21 16.32 -10.06
C HIS A 53 15.19 16.91 -8.64
N PRO A 54 16.36 17.34 -8.13
CA PRO A 54 16.54 17.95 -6.82
C PRO A 54 15.55 19.06 -6.43
N ARG A 55 15.09 19.84 -7.41
CA ARG A 55 14.24 21.03 -7.21
C ARG A 55 12.74 20.71 -7.19
N LEU A 56 12.32 19.52 -7.62
CA LEU A 56 10.90 19.16 -7.70
C LEU A 56 10.34 18.66 -6.37
N VAL A 57 11.19 18.08 -5.53
CA VAL A 57 10.78 17.38 -4.32
C VAL A 57 11.53 17.93 -3.14
N ASP A 58 10.82 18.10 -2.04
CA ASP A 58 11.42 18.45 -0.77
C ASP A 58 11.04 17.40 0.28
N LEU A 59 12.05 16.62 0.68
CA LEU A 59 11.90 15.39 1.46
C LEU A 59 11.29 15.63 2.85
N HIS A 60 11.41 16.84 3.41
CA HIS A 60 10.81 17.14 4.72
C HIS A 60 9.28 17.04 4.72
N ASN A 61 8.64 17.13 3.54
CA ASN A 61 7.18 17.01 3.42
C ASN A 61 6.69 15.57 3.50
N TYR A 62 7.59 14.58 3.47
CA TYR A 62 7.26 13.16 3.37
C TYR A 62 7.91 12.40 4.53
N PRO A 63 7.40 12.57 5.77
CA PRO A 63 7.89 11.80 6.89
C PRO A 63 7.54 10.31 6.69
N PRO A 64 8.44 9.37 7.04
CA PRO A 64 8.16 7.94 7.02
C PRO A 64 6.90 7.61 7.81
N ALA A 65 6.03 6.77 7.25
CA ALA A 65 4.69 6.60 7.78
C ALA A 65 4.21 5.15 7.73
N ASN A 66 3.71 4.67 8.88
CA ASN A 66 3.02 3.38 8.98
C ASN A 66 1.49 3.53 9.01
N SER A 67 0.97 4.71 9.37
CA SER A 67 -0.46 4.95 9.47
C SER A 67 -1.08 5.30 8.11
N THR A 68 -2.21 4.67 7.78
CA THR A 68 -2.96 4.91 6.54
C THR A 68 -3.23 6.40 6.27
N PRO A 69 -3.69 7.22 7.25
CA PRO A 69 -3.93 8.64 7.01
C PRO A 69 -2.67 9.42 6.61
N GLN A 70 -1.53 9.12 7.24
CA GLN A 70 -0.27 9.79 6.92
C GLN A 70 0.27 9.37 5.56
N LYS A 71 0.13 8.09 5.19
CA LYS A 71 0.49 7.60 3.86
C LYS A 71 -0.35 8.29 2.77
N ILE A 72 -1.66 8.42 2.98
CA ILE A 72 -2.56 9.16 2.08
C ILE A 72 -2.12 10.63 1.96
N TYR A 73 -1.80 11.29 3.08
CA TYR A 73 -1.29 12.66 3.08
C TYR A 73 0.01 12.79 2.26
N ASN A 74 0.98 11.89 2.47
CA ASN A 74 2.24 11.87 1.73
C ASN A 74 1.99 11.74 0.22
N TRP A 75 1.14 10.78 -0.19
CA TRP A 75 0.79 10.56 -1.60
C TRP A 75 0.03 11.73 -2.22
N ASN A 76 -0.92 12.33 -1.52
CA ASN A 76 -1.64 13.52 -2.00
C ASN A 76 -0.70 14.72 -2.19
N THR A 77 0.24 14.90 -1.26
CA THR A 77 1.26 15.95 -1.35
C THR A 77 2.19 15.71 -2.54
N LEU A 78 2.60 14.46 -2.78
CA LEU A 78 3.42 14.09 -3.93
C LEU A 78 2.65 14.29 -5.25
N ASN A 79 1.39 13.89 -5.27
CA ASN A 79 0.51 14.04 -6.42
C ASN A 79 0.37 15.52 -6.82
N PHE A 80 0.06 16.38 -5.85
CA PHE A 80 -0.14 17.81 -6.09
C PHE A 80 1.14 18.55 -6.49
N LYS A 81 2.24 18.35 -5.75
CA LYS A 81 3.48 19.14 -5.92
C LYS A 81 4.32 18.66 -7.12
N VAL A 82 4.25 17.36 -7.44
CA VAL A 82 5.19 16.70 -8.34
C VAL A 82 4.46 16.01 -9.49
N LEU A 83 3.57 15.06 -9.22
CA LEU A 83 3.02 14.20 -10.27
C LEU A 83 2.12 14.95 -11.26
N LYS A 84 1.39 15.98 -10.81
CA LYS A 84 0.67 16.90 -11.71
C LYS A 84 1.59 17.60 -12.70
N LYS A 85 2.81 17.99 -12.29
CA LYS A 85 3.81 18.61 -13.19
C LYS A 85 4.41 17.62 -14.18
N LEU A 86 4.44 16.33 -13.81
CA LEU A 86 4.90 15.23 -14.66
C LEU A 86 3.79 14.67 -15.57
N ASN A 87 2.58 15.24 -15.50
CA ASN A 87 1.40 14.76 -16.24
C ASN A 87 1.03 13.29 -15.89
N CYS A 88 1.25 12.91 -14.63
CA CYS A 88 0.97 11.60 -14.03
C CYS A 88 0.06 11.75 -12.79
N ALA A 89 -0.99 12.57 -12.89
CA ALA A 89 -1.89 12.79 -11.77
C ALA A 89 -2.58 11.48 -11.35
N LEU A 90 -2.47 11.13 -10.07
CA LEU A 90 -3.11 9.96 -9.50
C LEU A 90 -4.53 10.29 -9.04
N THR A 91 -5.45 9.34 -9.22
CA THR A 91 -6.80 9.41 -8.63
C THR A 91 -6.77 8.99 -7.16
N ASP A 92 -7.79 9.41 -6.38
CA ASP A 92 -7.88 9.02 -4.97
C ASP A 92 -7.94 7.49 -4.81
N ASP A 93 -8.72 6.80 -5.65
CA ASP A 93 -8.79 5.33 -5.67
C ASP A 93 -7.42 4.67 -5.88
N THR A 94 -6.60 5.24 -6.76
CA THR A 94 -5.24 4.72 -7.01
C THR A 94 -4.37 4.91 -5.77
N ILE A 95 -4.47 6.06 -5.10
CA ILE A 95 -3.76 6.35 -3.85
C ILE A 95 -4.20 5.37 -2.76
N GLN A 96 -5.51 5.14 -2.59
CA GLN A 96 -6.02 4.16 -1.63
C GLN A 96 -5.44 2.76 -1.88
N HIS A 97 -5.42 2.32 -3.13
CA HIS A 97 -4.85 1.01 -3.48
C HIS A 97 -3.34 0.92 -3.23
N ILE A 98 -2.57 1.99 -3.43
CA ILE A 98 -1.13 2.02 -3.10
C ILE A 98 -0.93 1.89 -1.59
N VAL A 99 -1.71 2.66 -0.82
CA VAL A 99 -1.61 2.68 0.66
C VAL A 99 -2.00 1.34 1.26
N GLN A 100 -2.96 0.64 0.67
CA GLN A 100 -3.37 -0.72 1.00
C GLN A 100 -2.36 -1.80 0.56
N CYS A 101 -1.23 -1.41 -0.03
CA CYS A 101 -0.21 -2.32 -0.54
C CYS A 101 -0.77 -3.32 -1.57
N ARG A 102 -1.68 -2.87 -2.45
CA ARG A 102 -2.25 -3.73 -3.50
C ARG A 102 -1.17 -4.01 -4.56
N PRO A 103 -0.83 -5.29 -4.82
CA PRO A 103 0.23 -5.63 -5.77
C PRO A 103 -0.15 -5.24 -7.20
N GLY A 104 0.83 -4.77 -7.96
CA GLY A 104 0.69 -4.35 -9.36
C GLY A 104 0.34 -2.86 -9.54
N ILE A 105 -0.23 -2.19 -8.52
CA ILE A 105 -0.65 -0.79 -8.64
C ILE A 105 0.57 0.13 -8.52
N VAL A 106 1.38 -0.04 -7.48
CA VAL A 106 2.56 0.82 -7.27
C VAL A 106 3.59 0.64 -8.37
N GLU A 107 3.73 -0.58 -8.89
CA GLU A 107 4.64 -0.88 -9.99
C GLU A 107 4.21 -0.17 -11.28
N THR A 108 2.90 -0.11 -11.54
CA THR A 108 2.35 0.65 -12.68
C THR A 108 2.65 2.14 -12.53
N VAL A 109 2.40 2.71 -11.35
CA VAL A 109 2.68 4.13 -11.06
C VAL A 109 4.17 4.45 -11.17
N LEU A 110 5.03 3.61 -10.61
CA LEU A 110 6.48 3.77 -10.71
C LEU A 110 6.99 3.67 -12.14
N PHE A 111 6.39 2.80 -12.96
CA PHE A 111 6.70 2.70 -14.38
C PHE A 111 6.34 4.00 -15.11
N ASP A 112 5.14 4.55 -14.88
CA ASP A 112 4.71 5.80 -15.48
C ASP A 112 5.63 6.97 -15.08
N ILE A 113 5.96 7.05 -13.79
CA ILE A 113 6.93 8.03 -13.27
C ILE A 113 8.28 7.88 -13.97
N LYS A 114 8.82 6.66 -14.09
CA LYS A 114 10.08 6.39 -14.81
C LYS A 114 10.03 6.92 -16.24
N GLN A 115 8.97 6.61 -17.00
CA GLN A 115 8.84 7.07 -18.39
C GLN A 115 8.82 8.60 -18.47
N LYS A 116 8.09 9.27 -17.59
CA LYS A 116 8.03 10.74 -17.58
C LYS A 116 9.34 11.39 -17.14
N LEU A 117 10.00 10.86 -16.11
CA LEU A 117 11.28 11.41 -15.66
C LEU A 117 12.37 11.27 -16.74
N LEU A 118 12.42 10.14 -17.45
CA LEU A 118 13.34 9.97 -18.57
C LEU A 118 13.05 10.92 -19.74
N SER A 119 11.78 11.33 -19.93
CA SER A 119 11.41 12.32 -20.94
C SER A 119 11.80 13.77 -20.58
N ILE A 120 12.22 14.03 -19.34
CA ILE A 120 12.48 15.39 -18.83
C ILE A 120 13.98 15.76 -18.82
N ALA A 121 14.90 14.82 -19.07
CA ALA A 121 16.34 15.11 -19.06
C ALA A 121 16.92 15.41 -20.47
N PRO A 122 17.80 16.42 -20.69
CA PRO A 122 18.05 17.64 -19.92
C PRO A 122 17.70 18.91 -20.74
N SER A 123 16.68 19.66 -20.33
CA SER A 123 16.66 21.11 -20.57
C SER A 123 17.04 21.79 -19.26
N THR A 124 18.34 21.75 -18.97
CA THR A 124 18.95 22.61 -17.97
C THR A 124 18.67 24.07 -18.38
N ASP A 125 18.13 24.87 -17.46
CA ASP A 125 18.03 26.34 -17.51
C ASP A 125 16.93 27.08 -18.30
N ARG A 126 15.69 26.58 -18.37
CA ARG A 126 14.53 27.47 -18.67
C ARG A 126 13.35 27.26 -17.72
N ALA A 127 13.39 27.98 -16.59
CA ALA A 127 12.23 28.64 -15.94
C ALA A 127 12.55 28.96 -14.46
N ALA A 128 13.70 29.58 -14.21
CA ALA A 128 13.87 30.49 -13.10
C ALA A 128 13.65 31.92 -13.62
N ALA A 129 12.44 32.23 -14.10
CA ALA A 129 12.01 33.60 -14.39
C ALA A 129 10.49 33.63 -14.57
N GLY A 130 9.82 34.42 -13.72
CA GLY A 130 8.46 34.90 -13.97
C GLY A 130 7.36 34.08 -13.31
N LEU A 131 7.04 34.42 -12.05
CA LEU A 131 5.79 35.11 -11.69
C LEU A 131 5.59 35.00 -10.18
N SER A 132 6.13 36.00 -9.48
CA SER A 132 5.58 36.49 -8.22
C SER A 132 4.22 37.16 -8.48
N HIS A 133 3.29 37.02 -7.52
CA HIS A 133 1.95 37.64 -7.42
C HIS A 133 0.84 36.95 -8.25
N ALA A 134 -0.34 36.58 -7.74
CA ALA A 134 -1.10 37.12 -6.60
C ALA A 134 -2.21 36.14 -6.10
N MET A 135 -2.70 36.40 -4.88
CA MET A 135 -4.02 36.02 -4.30
C MET A 135 -4.23 34.52 -3.99
N SER A 136 -4.88 34.06 -2.92
CA SER A 136 -5.47 34.63 -1.70
C SER A 136 -5.59 33.46 -0.72
N GLY A 137 -5.72 33.76 0.58
CA GLY A 137 -5.67 32.78 1.66
C GLY A 137 -6.54 31.53 1.48
N ALA A 138 -5.92 30.38 1.66
CA ALA A 138 -6.57 29.13 2.02
C ALA A 138 -5.69 28.43 3.07
N SER A 139 -5.91 28.78 4.34
CA SER A 139 -5.34 28.06 5.46
C SER A 139 -5.90 26.63 5.45
N LEU A 140 -5.07 25.66 5.06
CA LEU A 140 -5.33 24.25 5.30
C LEU A 140 -4.99 23.92 6.77
N PRO A 141 -5.77 23.03 7.42
CA PRO A 141 -5.72 22.87 8.86
C PRO A 141 -4.41 22.23 9.31
N LYS A 142 -3.82 22.85 10.33
CA LYS A 142 -2.68 22.37 11.11
C LYS A 142 -3.01 20.98 11.69
N ALA A 143 -2.09 20.03 11.54
CA ALA A 143 -2.17 18.70 12.13
C ALA A 143 -2.44 18.77 13.65
N PRO A 144 -3.28 17.89 14.23
CA PRO A 144 -3.43 17.81 15.67
C PRO A 144 -2.19 17.12 16.28
N ALA A 145 -1.60 17.79 17.26
CA ALA A 145 -0.57 17.26 18.15
C ALA A 145 -1.20 16.24 19.15
N PRO A 146 -0.39 15.40 19.83
CA PRO A 146 -0.87 14.20 20.52
C PRO A 146 -1.63 14.52 21.82
N MET A 147 -2.62 13.68 22.13
CA MET A 147 -3.48 13.78 23.32
C MET A 147 -2.70 13.65 24.64
N PRO A 148 -2.98 14.47 25.67
CA PRO A 148 -2.46 14.27 27.02
C PRO A 148 -3.36 13.32 27.84
N GLN A 149 -2.74 12.44 28.62
CA GLN A 149 -3.41 11.54 29.55
C GLN A 149 -3.82 12.32 30.81
N HIS A 150 -5.12 12.39 31.10
CA HIS A 150 -5.63 12.95 32.35
C HIS A 150 -5.88 11.84 33.38
N SER A 151 -5.24 12.02 34.53
CA SER A 151 -5.34 11.24 35.76
C SER A 151 -6.70 11.44 36.44
N LEU A 152 -7.29 10.33 36.90
CA LEU A 152 -8.49 10.29 37.75
C LEU A 152 -8.19 10.84 39.15
N PRO A 153 -9.09 11.63 39.78
CA PRO A 153 -8.96 11.97 41.18
C PRO A 153 -9.57 10.88 42.08
N ARG A 154 -8.89 10.69 43.21
CA ARG A 154 -9.18 9.81 44.33
C ARG A 154 -10.15 10.51 45.30
N GLY A 155 -11.22 9.82 45.70
CA GLY A 155 -12.06 10.13 46.87
C GLY A 155 -12.94 8.90 47.14
N ALA A 156 -12.61 8.00 48.07
CA ALA A 156 -12.71 8.07 49.53
C ALA A 156 -14.17 8.02 50.06
N ILE A 157 -14.51 6.81 50.52
CA ILE A 157 -15.23 6.43 51.75
C ILE A 157 -16.67 6.93 52.00
N HIS A 158 -17.60 5.97 52.06
CA HIS A 158 -18.75 5.79 52.98
C HIS A 158 -19.49 4.54 52.42
N GLY A 159 -19.62 3.37 53.05
CA GLY A 159 -19.79 3.04 54.45
C GLY A 159 -21.27 2.68 54.70
N GLY A 160 -21.71 1.46 54.36
CA GLY A 160 -23.07 1.00 54.66
C GLY A 160 -23.55 -0.26 53.92
N THR A 161 -23.20 -1.45 54.42
CA THR A 161 -24.04 -2.67 54.38
C THR A 161 -25.17 -2.52 55.41
N PRO A 162 -26.39 -3.09 55.25
CA PRO A 162 -26.56 -4.56 55.20
C PRO A 162 -27.75 -5.07 54.36
N GLY A 163 -27.83 -6.39 54.20
CA GLY A 163 -29.12 -7.07 53.93
C GLY A 163 -29.06 -8.19 52.90
N ALA A 164 -28.84 -9.41 53.39
CA ALA A 164 -29.02 -10.64 52.64
C ALA A 164 -30.51 -10.94 52.43
N THR A 165 -30.88 -11.44 51.24
CA THR A 165 -31.89 -12.50 51.04
C THR A 165 -31.81 -12.99 49.60
N GLY A 166 -31.61 -14.31 49.43
CA GLY A 166 -31.73 -14.98 48.15
C GLY A 166 -33.19 -15.15 47.71
N ALA A 167 -33.41 -15.23 46.40
CA ALA A 167 -34.58 -15.81 45.74
C ALA A 167 -34.21 -15.99 44.25
N ASP A 168 -33.89 -17.21 43.83
CA ASP A 168 -34.77 -18.10 43.05
C ASP A 168 -35.45 -17.43 41.84
N TRP A 169 -34.92 -17.69 40.63
CA TRP A 169 -35.48 -17.25 39.35
C TRP A 169 -36.10 -18.41 38.54
N ARG A 170 -36.85 -19.31 39.19
CA ARG A 170 -37.61 -20.35 38.48
C ARG A 170 -39.03 -19.88 38.11
N MET A 171 -39.25 -19.87 36.79
CA MET A 171 -40.50 -20.15 36.06
C MET A 171 -41.63 -19.11 36.07
N ALA A 172 -41.81 -18.43 34.94
CA ALA A 172 -43.14 -18.15 34.37
C ALA A 172 -43.02 -18.04 32.85
N GLY A 173 -43.77 -18.86 32.12
CA GLY A 173 -43.74 -18.96 30.66
C GLY A 173 -44.72 -18.03 29.94
N ALA A 174 -44.31 -17.65 28.72
CA ALA A 174 -45.09 -17.40 27.48
C ALA A 174 -46.17 -16.27 27.48
N PRO A 175 -46.37 -15.51 26.38
CA PRO A 175 -46.38 -16.04 25.01
C PRO A 175 -45.67 -15.23 23.90
N ALA A 176 -45.34 -15.99 22.86
CA ALA A 176 -45.08 -15.66 21.46
C ALA A 176 -45.15 -14.17 21.03
N ALA A 177 -43.97 -13.58 20.83
CA ALA A 177 -43.77 -12.52 19.86
C ALA A 177 -42.84 -13.07 18.76
N ALA A 178 -43.31 -13.02 17.52
CA ALA A 178 -42.62 -13.51 16.34
C ALA A 178 -41.20 -12.93 16.23
N VAL A 179 -40.20 -13.81 16.22
CA VAL A 179 -38.82 -13.47 15.92
C VAL A 179 -38.73 -13.22 14.41
N PRO A 180 -38.41 -12.01 13.92
CA PRO A 180 -37.97 -11.90 12.54
C PRO A 180 -36.62 -12.61 12.44
N ALA A 181 -36.58 -13.58 11.53
CA ALA A 181 -35.46 -14.45 11.25
C ALA A 181 -34.12 -13.69 11.27
N ALA A 182 -33.15 -14.28 11.96
CA ALA A 182 -31.76 -13.86 11.93
C ALA A 182 -31.33 -13.68 10.46
N VAL A 183 -31.11 -12.43 10.07
CA VAL A 183 -30.37 -12.12 8.86
C VAL A 183 -28.94 -12.63 9.11
N PRO A 184 -28.45 -13.62 8.35
CA PRO A 184 -27.07 -14.05 8.50
C PRO A 184 -26.13 -12.87 8.22
N PRO A 185 -25.01 -12.73 8.96
CA PRO A 185 -24.08 -11.64 8.73
C PRO A 185 -23.62 -11.67 7.26
N PRO A 186 -23.75 -10.58 6.50
CA PRO A 186 -23.07 -10.50 5.23
C PRO A 186 -21.57 -10.45 5.54
N GLN A 187 -20.73 -11.12 4.72
CA GLN A 187 -19.25 -11.01 4.59
C GLN A 187 -18.43 -12.32 4.67
N ASP A 188 -18.91 -13.42 4.08
CA ASP A 188 -18.05 -14.61 3.83
C ASP A 188 -17.62 -14.76 2.36
N VAL A 189 -18.37 -14.20 1.41
CA VAL A 189 -18.07 -14.36 -0.03
C VAL A 189 -16.71 -13.79 -0.45
N ASP A 190 -16.30 -12.64 0.11
CA ASP A 190 -15.02 -12.01 -0.22
C ASP A 190 -13.83 -12.77 0.37
N ARG A 191 -13.98 -13.36 1.58
CA ARG A 191 -12.95 -14.20 2.20
C ARG A 191 -12.81 -15.53 1.47
N ASP A 192 -13.92 -16.16 1.14
CA ASP A 192 -13.92 -17.43 0.40
C ASP A 192 -13.34 -17.27 -1.01
N GLN A 193 -13.65 -16.16 -1.67
CA GLN A 193 -13.06 -15.82 -2.97
C GLN A 193 -11.54 -15.57 -2.85
N LEU A 194 -11.10 -14.86 -1.82
CA LEU A 194 -9.67 -14.67 -1.54
C LEU A 194 -8.97 -16.01 -1.27
N ILE A 195 -9.59 -16.89 -0.47
CA ILE A 195 -9.07 -18.23 -0.19
C ILE A 195 -8.95 -19.04 -1.48
N ALA A 196 -9.95 -18.98 -2.36
CA ALA A 196 -9.93 -19.66 -3.65
C ALA A 196 -8.78 -19.14 -4.54
N THR A 197 -8.62 -17.83 -4.66
CA THR A 197 -7.52 -17.21 -5.43
C THR A 197 -6.15 -17.56 -4.86
N LEU A 198 -6.00 -17.58 -3.53
CA LEU A 198 -4.75 -17.97 -2.87
C LEU A 198 -4.41 -19.43 -3.14
N ARG A 199 -5.38 -20.34 -3.07
CA ARG A 199 -5.20 -21.76 -3.39
C ARG A 199 -4.77 -21.96 -4.83
N GLU A 200 -5.41 -21.27 -5.77
CA GLU A 200 -5.02 -21.30 -7.19
C GLU A 200 -3.59 -20.80 -7.39
N THR A 201 -3.23 -19.68 -6.75
CA THR A 201 -1.88 -19.13 -6.82
C THR A 201 -0.83 -20.09 -6.27
N VAL A 202 -1.12 -20.74 -5.14
CA VAL A 202 -0.24 -21.75 -4.53
C VAL A 202 -0.05 -22.95 -5.46
N GLY A 203 -1.12 -23.43 -6.11
CA GLY A 203 -1.02 -24.52 -7.08
C GLY A 203 -0.10 -24.17 -8.26
N ILE A 204 -0.26 -22.98 -8.83
CA ILE A 204 0.60 -22.48 -9.91
C ILE A 204 2.06 -22.37 -9.45
N LEU A 205 2.30 -21.92 -8.22
CA LEU A 205 3.64 -21.82 -7.66
C LEU A 205 4.27 -23.20 -7.45
N GLN A 206 3.52 -24.20 -6.97
CA GLN A 206 3.99 -25.57 -6.81
C GLN A 206 4.38 -26.20 -8.16
N GLU A 207 3.58 -26.00 -9.21
CA GLU A 207 3.93 -26.46 -10.56
C GLU A 207 5.21 -25.78 -11.08
N LYS A 208 5.37 -24.48 -10.81
CA LYS A 208 6.59 -23.75 -11.19
C LYS A 208 7.83 -24.27 -10.46
N ILE A 209 7.71 -24.55 -9.17
CA ILE A 209 8.80 -25.14 -8.36
C ILE A 209 9.18 -26.49 -8.94
N HIS A 210 8.20 -27.36 -9.18
CA HIS A 210 8.45 -28.68 -9.76
C HIS A 210 9.15 -28.62 -11.12
N LYS A 211 8.74 -27.68 -11.98
CA LYS A 211 9.39 -27.48 -13.28
C LYS A 211 10.83 -26.96 -13.15
N LEU A 212 11.10 -26.09 -12.18
CA LEU A 212 12.45 -25.61 -11.90
C LEU A 212 13.35 -26.72 -11.36
N GLU A 213 12.83 -27.57 -10.47
CA GLU A 213 13.54 -28.76 -9.97
C GLU A 213 13.90 -29.71 -11.12
N LEU A 214 12.96 -30.00 -12.02
CA LEU A 214 13.24 -30.82 -13.19
C LEU A 214 14.32 -30.21 -14.09
N LEU A 215 14.28 -28.89 -14.32
CA LEU A 215 15.29 -28.18 -15.10
C LEU A 215 16.67 -28.21 -14.44
N LEU A 216 16.74 -28.13 -13.11
CA LEU A 216 17.98 -28.28 -12.35
C LEU A 216 18.56 -29.68 -12.54
N VAL A 217 17.75 -30.73 -12.36
CA VAL A 217 18.18 -32.12 -12.58
C VAL A 217 18.71 -32.34 -14.00
N LEU A 218 18.02 -31.81 -15.01
CA LEU A 218 18.46 -31.91 -16.40
C LEU A 218 19.76 -31.14 -16.64
N LYS A 219 19.92 -29.96 -16.03
CA LYS A 219 21.17 -29.19 -16.10
C LYS A 219 22.32 -29.95 -15.44
N ASP A 220 22.12 -30.52 -14.27
CA ASP A 220 23.15 -31.27 -13.53
C ASP A 220 23.60 -32.50 -14.31
N LYS A 221 22.66 -33.24 -14.89
CA LYS A 221 22.97 -34.35 -15.81
C LYS A 221 23.79 -33.88 -17.00
N LYS A 222 23.43 -32.74 -17.61
CA LYS A 222 24.15 -32.22 -18.77
C LYS A 222 25.57 -31.76 -18.42
N ILE A 223 25.74 -31.18 -17.24
CA ILE A 223 27.05 -30.81 -16.71
C ILE A 223 27.92 -32.05 -16.53
N GLN A 224 27.39 -33.13 -15.97
CA GLN A 224 28.12 -34.40 -15.81
C GLN A 224 28.54 -35.01 -17.16
N GLU A 225 27.66 -34.97 -18.17
CA GLU A 225 27.98 -35.45 -19.53
C GLU A 225 29.12 -34.65 -20.18
N LEU A 226 29.18 -33.33 -19.95
CA LEU A 226 30.19 -32.45 -20.53
C LEU A 226 31.49 -32.37 -19.73
N SER A 227 31.46 -32.79 -18.46
CA SER A 227 32.63 -32.83 -17.57
C SER A 227 33.35 -34.19 -17.59
N ARG A 228 32.94 -35.09 -18.49
CA ARG A 228 33.50 -36.43 -18.70
C ARG A 228 34.20 -36.50 -20.05
#